data_AF-A0A183QMK4-F1
#
_entry.id   AF-A0A183QMK4-F1
#
_cell.length_a   1.000
_cell.length_b   1.000
_cell.length_c   1.000
_cell.angle_alpha   90.00
_cell.angle_beta   90.00
_cell.angle_gamma   90.00
#
_symmetry.space_group_name_H-M   'P 1'
#
loop_
_entity.id
_entity.type
_entity.pdbx_description
1 polymer ?
#
loop_
_entity_poly.entity_id
_entity_poly.type
_entity_poly.pdbx_seq_one_letter_code
_entity_poly.pdbx_strand_id
1 'polypeptide(L)'
;MLRSSDSLTLENSLNAFEREEILQALAIAGLLSQEKVYLELTNEAVNFARKENFSFSQLCALVSVTNRVLKELSSSPFDDIQNVLNVSDKIMMSYSIQRPPHCIELFSIADSLKCVEFLVDSLFRHWRLYKFALAPTARLVPQLIYDTKDYDSEIVDLKPSGSDLLYSILKYALEDQIEVIKQENQISD
;
A
#
# COMPACT_ATOMS: atom_id res chain seq x y z
N MET A 1 -31.18 -18.13 19.42
CA MET A 1 -31.20 -19.19 18.39
C MET A 1 -29.77 -19.36 17.87
N LEU A 2 -28.98 -20.22 18.53
CA LEU A 2 -27.65 -20.63 18.06
C LEU A 2 -27.88 -21.76 17.06
N ARG A 3 -27.70 -21.48 15.77
CA ARG A 3 -27.92 -22.45 14.69
C ARG A 3 -26.59 -23.08 14.32
N SER A 4 -26.36 -24.29 14.85
CA SER A 4 -25.65 -25.40 14.20
C SER A 4 -24.42 -25.07 13.33
N SER A 5 -23.38 -24.48 13.92
CA SER A 5 -22.06 -24.32 13.28
C SER A 5 -21.12 -25.50 13.49
N ASP A 6 -21.44 -26.42 14.40
CA ASP A 6 -20.45 -27.37 14.95
C ASP A 6 -20.38 -28.71 14.21
N SER A 7 -21.16 -28.92 13.15
CA SER A 7 -21.23 -30.21 12.44
C SER A 7 -20.61 -30.23 11.03
N LEU A 8 -19.92 -29.16 10.59
CA LEU A 8 -19.36 -29.07 9.23
C LEU A 8 -17.83 -29.03 9.16
N THR A 9 -17.11 -29.13 10.28
CA THR A 9 -15.67 -28.83 10.35
C THR A 9 -14.75 -30.05 10.47
N LEU A 10 -15.26 -31.28 10.66
CA LEU A 10 -14.38 -32.43 10.92
C LEU A 10 -14.38 -33.56 9.87
N GLU A 11 -15.39 -33.69 9.02
CA GLU A 11 -15.49 -34.87 8.12
C GLU A 11 -14.78 -34.72 6.77
N ASN A 12 -14.30 -33.52 6.44
CA ASN A 12 -13.61 -33.23 5.18
C ASN A 12 -12.20 -32.69 5.38
N SER A 13 -11.50 -33.10 6.44
CA SER A 13 -10.05 -32.91 6.47
C SER A 13 -9.45 -33.81 5.38
N LEU A 14 -8.81 -33.21 4.36
CA LEU A 14 -7.94 -33.95 3.44
C LEU A 14 -7.08 -34.94 4.23
N ASN A 15 -6.99 -36.18 3.77
CA ASN A 15 -5.89 -37.05 4.19
C ASN A 15 -4.60 -36.26 4.00
N ALA A 16 -3.77 -36.16 5.05
CA ALA A 16 -2.55 -35.35 5.02
C ALA A 16 -1.69 -35.66 3.77
N PHE A 17 -1.70 -36.94 3.38
CA PHE A 17 -1.05 -37.48 2.19
C PHE A 17 -1.59 -36.90 0.86
N GLU A 18 -2.91 -36.90 0.64
CA GLU A 18 -3.51 -36.35 -0.59
C GLU A 18 -3.25 -34.84 -0.71
N ARG A 19 -3.22 -34.13 0.41
CA ARG A 19 -2.88 -32.71 0.44
C ARG A 19 -1.44 -32.47 0.02
N GLU A 20 -0.50 -33.24 0.54
CA GLU A 20 0.91 -33.14 0.18
C GLU A 20 1.15 -33.42 -1.30
N GLU A 21 0.49 -34.43 -1.87
CA GLU A 21 0.57 -34.71 -3.30
C GLU A 21 0.06 -33.56 -4.17
N ILE A 22 -1.09 -32.97 -3.81
CA ILE A 22 -1.65 -31.81 -4.54
C ILE A 22 -0.71 -30.60 -4.44
N LEU A 23 -0.20 -30.32 -3.25
CA LEU A 23 0.76 -29.23 -3.05
C LEU A 23 2.05 -29.48 -3.84
N GLN A 24 2.54 -30.72 -3.86
CA GLN A 24 3.71 -31.07 -4.67
C GLN A 24 3.45 -30.90 -6.17
N ALA A 25 2.27 -31.29 -6.66
CA ALA A 25 1.87 -31.07 -8.05
C ALA A 25 1.79 -29.56 -8.41
N LEU A 26 1.26 -28.74 -7.51
CA LEU A 26 1.24 -27.29 -7.65
C LEU A 26 2.66 -26.68 -7.61
N ALA A 27 3.59 -27.29 -6.87
CA ALA A 27 4.98 -26.85 -6.79
C ALA A 27 5.68 -27.08 -8.13
N ILE A 28 5.47 -28.26 -8.72
CA ILE A 28 5.99 -28.60 -10.05
C ILE A 28 5.40 -27.67 -11.12
N ALA A 29 4.13 -27.29 -10.99
CA ALA A 29 3.48 -26.32 -11.88
C ALA A 29 4.01 -24.87 -11.71
N GLY A 30 4.89 -24.61 -10.73
CA GLY A 30 5.45 -23.28 -10.46
C GLY A 30 4.44 -22.30 -9.85
N LEU A 31 3.36 -22.80 -9.26
CA LEU A 31 2.28 -21.99 -8.69
C LEU A 31 2.46 -21.71 -7.19
N LEU A 32 3.40 -22.38 -6.52
CA LEU A 32 3.68 -22.14 -5.10
C LEU A 32 4.75 -21.06 -4.94
N SER A 33 4.40 -20.01 -4.19
CA SER A 33 5.36 -19.02 -3.73
C SER A 33 5.95 -19.43 -2.37
N GLN A 34 7.18 -19.01 -2.09
CA GLN A 34 7.88 -19.29 -0.82
C GLN A 34 7.32 -18.44 0.35
N GLU A 35 6.56 -17.39 0.02
CA GLU A 35 5.97 -16.51 1.01
C GLU A 35 4.79 -17.19 1.72
N LYS A 36 4.82 -17.18 3.05
CA LYS A 36 3.81 -17.84 3.91
C LYS A 36 2.37 -17.41 3.58
N VAL A 37 2.18 -16.13 3.24
CA VAL A 37 0.89 -15.56 2.88
C VAL A 37 0.28 -16.24 1.65
N TYR A 38 1.10 -16.47 0.61
CA TYR A 38 0.65 -17.17 -0.59
C TYR A 38 0.32 -18.63 -0.27
N LEU A 39 1.15 -19.30 0.54
CA LEU A 39 0.90 -20.69 0.96
C LEU A 39 -0.43 -20.85 1.70
N GLU A 40 -0.73 -19.95 2.65
CA GLU A 40 -2.02 -19.96 3.37
C GLU A 40 -3.19 -19.83 2.41
N LEU A 41 -3.12 -18.91 1.46
CA LEU A 41 -4.19 -18.66 0.50
C LEU A 41 -4.35 -19.81 -0.52
N THR A 42 -3.24 -20.44 -0.95
CA THR A 42 -3.30 -21.64 -1.79
C THR A 42 -3.93 -22.82 -1.06
N ASN A 43 -3.66 -23.00 0.24
CA ASN A 43 -4.31 -24.02 1.04
C ASN A 43 -5.81 -23.79 1.16
N GLU A 44 -6.23 -22.55 1.32
CA GLU A 44 -7.65 -22.20 1.36
C GLU A 44 -8.34 -22.48 0.01
N ALA A 45 -7.68 -22.15 -1.11
CA ALA A 45 -8.16 -22.45 -2.45
C ALA A 45 -8.27 -23.96 -2.73
N VAL A 46 -7.33 -24.77 -2.25
CA VAL A 46 -7.39 -26.24 -2.35
C VAL A 46 -8.58 -26.79 -1.57
N ASN A 47 -8.81 -26.29 -0.35
CA ASN A 47 -9.95 -26.71 0.46
C ASN A 47 -11.28 -26.32 -0.21
N PHE A 48 -11.36 -25.13 -0.82
CA PHE A 48 -12.53 -24.67 -1.56
C PHE A 48 -12.78 -25.53 -2.81
N ALA A 49 -11.76 -25.75 -3.62
CA ALA A 49 -11.84 -26.59 -4.82
C ALA A 49 -12.34 -28.01 -4.52
N ARG A 50 -11.96 -28.57 -3.36
CA ARG A 50 -12.47 -29.88 -2.92
C ARG A 50 -13.95 -29.83 -2.56
N LYS A 51 -14.40 -28.80 -1.83
CA LYS A 51 -15.82 -28.62 -1.48
C LYS A 51 -16.71 -28.54 -2.72
N GLU A 52 -16.23 -27.84 -3.75
CA GLU A 52 -16.95 -27.67 -5.02
C GLU A 52 -16.66 -28.77 -6.07
N ASN A 53 -15.84 -29.78 -5.73
CA ASN A 53 -15.43 -30.89 -6.61
C ASN A 53 -14.79 -30.44 -7.94
N PHE A 54 -13.92 -29.42 -7.90
CA PHE A 54 -13.22 -28.93 -9.07
C PHE A 54 -12.18 -29.92 -9.61
N SER A 55 -12.03 -29.92 -10.93
CA SER A 55 -10.96 -30.64 -11.62
C SER A 55 -9.58 -30.05 -11.29
N PHE A 56 -8.53 -30.84 -11.51
CA PHE A 56 -7.15 -30.36 -11.31
C PHE A 56 -6.82 -29.12 -12.15
N SER A 57 -7.35 -29.04 -13.38
CA SER A 57 -7.13 -27.87 -14.24
C SER A 57 -7.80 -26.61 -13.69
N GLN A 58 -9.03 -26.75 -13.18
CA GLN A 58 -9.76 -25.67 -12.49
C GLN A 58 -9.04 -25.24 -11.21
N LEU A 59 -8.51 -26.17 -10.42
CA LEU A 59 -7.71 -25.85 -9.24
C LEU A 59 -6.47 -25.03 -9.62
N CYS A 60 -5.71 -25.46 -10.63
CA CYS A 60 -4.54 -24.73 -11.11
C CYS A 60 -4.92 -23.32 -11.61
N ALA A 61 -6.04 -23.20 -12.32
CA ALA A 61 -6.55 -21.92 -12.78
C ALA A 61 -6.91 -21.01 -11.59
N LEU A 62 -7.67 -21.51 -10.61
CA LEU A 62 -8.05 -20.76 -9.41
C LEU A 62 -6.82 -20.29 -8.63
N VAL A 63 -5.86 -21.18 -8.38
CA VAL A 63 -4.60 -20.83 -7.69
C VAL A 63 -3.84 -19.75 -8.47
N SER A 64 -3.79 -19.86 -9.81
CA SER A 64 -3.12 -18.85 -10.64
C SER A 64 -3.82 -17.48 -10.58
N VAL A 65 -5.16 -17.46 -10.63
CA VAL A 65 -5.97 -16.24 -10.47
C VAL A 65 -5.68 -15.60 -9.12
N THR A 66 -5.79 -16.36 -8.05
CA THR A 66 -5.59 -15.90 -6.67
C THR A 66 -4.19 -15.31 -6.47
N ASN A 67 -3.15 -16.01 -6.91
CA ASN A 67 -1.77 -15.51 -6.83
C ASN A 67 -1.57 -14.24 -7.65
N ARG A 68 -2.20 -14.15 -8.82
CA ARG A 68 -2.07 -12.98 -9.69
C ARG A 68 -2.77 -11.76 -9.10
N VAL A 69 -3.97 -11.94 -8.53
CA VAL A 69 -4.70 -10.87 -7.83
C VAL A 69 -3.89 -10.40 -6.61
N LEU A 70 -3.34 -11.33 -5.82
CA LEU A 70 -2.51 -10.98 -4.67
C LEU A 70 -1.25 -10.21 -5.08
N LYS A 71 -0.63 -10.60 -6.19
CA LYS A 71 0.52 -9.90 -6.76
C LYS A 71 0.17 -8.47 -7.20
N GLU A 72 -0.95 -8.28 -7.88
CA GLU A 72 -1.44 -6.95 -8.24
C GLU A 72 -1.73 -6.10 -6.99
N LEU A 73 -2.34 -6.68 -5.96
CA LEU A 73 -2.59 -6.00 -4.68
C LEU A 73 -1.29 -5.57 -3.98
N SER A 74 -0.22 -6.37 -4.10
CA SER A 74 1.10 -6.04 -3.53
C SER A 74 1.91 -5.04 -4.36
N SER A 75 1.54 -4.80 -5.61
CA SER A 75 2.34 -3.98 -6.53
C SER A 75 2.41 -2.51 -6.08
N SER A 76 1.33 -1.99 -5.51
CA SER A 76 1.18 -0.59 -5.14
C SER A 76 0.57 -0.44 -3.73
N PRO A 77 1.24 0.28 -2.81
CA PRO A 77 0.70 0.56 -1.48
C PRO A 77 -0.44 1.59 -1.50
N PHE A 78 -0.68 2.28 -2.63
CA PHE A 78 -1.66 3.37 -2.72
C PHE A 78 -2.87 3.06 -3.60
N ASP A 79 -2.90 1.89 -4.25
CA ASP A 79 -4.00 1.57 -5.16
C ASP A 79 -5.36 1.46 -4.46
N ASP A 80 -6.38 1.98 -5.15
CA ASP A 80 -7.77 1.81 -4.78
C ASP A 80 -8.20 0.35 -4.98
N ILE A 81 -8.96 -0.17 -4.01
CA ILE A 81 -9.49 -1.53 -4.07
C ILE A 81 -10.40 -1.75 -5.28
N GLN A 82 -11.13 -0.72 -5.72
CA GLN A 82 -12.00 -0.82 -6.89
C GLN A 82 -11.22 -1.14 -8.16
N ASN A 83 -10.00 -0.63 -8.29
CA ASN A 83 -9.14 -0.94 -9.43
C ASN A 83 -8.69 -2.40 -9.40
N VAL A 84 -8.33 -2.91 -8.22
CA VAL A 84 -7.91 -4.31 -8.05
C VAL A 84 -9.07 -5.27 -8.30
N LEU A 85 -10.29 -4.92 -7.88
CA LEU A 85 -11.51 -5.69 -8.16
C LEU A 85 -11.81 -5.76 -9.67
N ASN A 86 -11.73 -4.62 -10.37
CA ASN A 86 -11.91 -4.58 -11.82
C ASN A 86 -10.84 -5.42 -12.55
N VAL A 87 -9.62 -5.46 -12.02
CA VAL A 87 -8.55 -6.32 -12.56
C VAL A 87 -8.80 -7.79 -12.25
N SER A 88 -9.27 -8.13 -11.04
CA SER A 88 -9.60 -9.51 -10.69
C SER A 88 -10.71 -10.08 -11.58
N ASP A 89 -11.73 -9.29 -11.91
CA ASP A 89 -12.81 -9.72 -12.81
C ASP A 89 -12.28 -10.02 -14.22
N LYS A 90 -11.40 -9.16 -14.74
CA LYS A 90 -10.75 -9.37 -16.04
C LYS A 90 -9.87 -10.63 -16.03
N ILE A 91 -9.12 -10.84 -14.94
CA ILE A 91 -8.29 -12.04 -14.77
C ILE A 91 -9.21 -13.26 -14.74
N MET A 92 -10.25 -13.29 -13.91
CA MET A 92 -11.17 -14.42 -13.80
C MET A 92 -11.81 -14.78 -15.15
N MET A 93 -12.25 -13.78 -15.91
CA MET A 93 -12.82 -13.99 -17.23
C MET A 93 -11.80 -14.56 -18.22
N SER A 94 -10.53 -14.15 -18.13
CA SER A 94 -9.46 -14.68 -18.99
C SER A 94 -9.04 -16.11 -18.66
N TYR A 95 -9.17 -16.54 -17.39
CA TYR A 95 -8.85 -17.90 -16.96
C TYR A 95 -10.04 -18.87 -17.06
N SER A 96 -11.25 -18.34 -17.30
CA SER A 96 -12.45 -19.15 -17.54
C SER A 96 -12.44 -19.89 -18.88
N ILE A 97 -11.62 -19.43 -19.83
CA ILE A 97 -11.48 -20.02 -21.16
C ILE A 97 -10.00 -20.37 -21.38
N GLN A 98 -9.73 -21.61 -21.81
CA GLN A 98 -8.39 -22.01 -22.22
C GLN A 98 -7.98 -21.30 -23.52
N ARG A 99 -6.72 -20.85 -23.59
CA ARG A 99 -6.20 -20.09 -24.76
C ARG A 99 -6.28 -20.91 -26.06
N PRO A 100 -6.42 -20.27 -27.24
CA PRO A 100 -6.48 -20.95 -28.54
C PRO A 100 -5.27 -21.88 -28.76
N PRO A 101 -5.37 -22.98 -29.54
CA PRO A 101 -6.28 -23.26 -30.66
C PRO A 101 -7.63 -23.94 -30.32
N HIS A 102 -7.81 -24.43 -29.10
CA HIS A 102 -9.07 -25.04 -28.66
C HIS A 102 -9.62 -24.25 -27.46
N CYS A 103 -10.71 -23.51 -27.67
CA CYS A 103 -11.38 -22.72 -26.62
C CYS A 103 -12.19 -23.65 -25.70
N ILE A 104 -11.50 -24.28 -24.75
CA ILE A 104 -12.12 -25.15 -23.75
C ILE A 104 -12.61 -24.28 -22.60
N GLU A 105 -13.90 -24.42 -22.27
CA GLU A 105 -14.49 -23.79 -21.09
C GLU A 105 -13.93 -24.48 -19.83
N LEU A 106 -13.16 -23.74 -19.03
CA LEU A 106 -12.60 -24.21 -17.77
C LEU A 106 -13.59 -24.03 -16.62
N PHE A 107 -14.28 -22.89 -16.59
CA PHE A 107 -15.27 -22.57 -15.57
C PHE A 107 -16.61 -22.29 -16.23
N SER A 108 -17.66 -22.94 -15.73
CA SER A 108 -19.02 -22.50 -16.03
C SER A 108 -19.29 -21.15 -15.37
N ILE A 109 -20.30 -20.42 -15.85
CA ILE A 109 -20.72 -19.15 -15.24
C ILE A 109 -21.04 -19.34 -13.75
N ALA A 110 -21.70 -20.46 -13.39
CA ALA A 110 -22.02 -20.76 -12.00
C ALA A 110 -20.76 -20.99 -11.15
N ASP A 111 -19.77 -21.72 -11.66
CA ASP A 111 -18.51 -21.97 -10.96
C ASP A 111 -17.68 -20.70 -10.83
N SER A 112 -17.71 -19.84 -11.86
CA SER A 112 -17.03 -18.56 -11.85
C SER A 112 -17.56 -17.62 -10.77
N LEU A 113 -18.89 -17.57 -10.58
CA LEU A 113 -19.50 -16.82 -9.49
C LEU A 113 -19.04 -17.32 -8.12
N LYS A 114 -19.02 -18.64 -7.90
CA LYS A 114 -18.54 -19.22 -6.64
C LYS A 114 -17.06 -18.90 -6.39
N CYS A 115 -16.24 -18.92 -7.43
CA CYS A 115 -14.83 -18.53 -7.34
C CYS A 115 -14.66 -17.05 -6.95
N VAL A 116 -15.49 -16.15 -7.50
CA VAL A 116 -15.49 -14.74 -7.11
C VAL A 116 -15.94 -14.57 -5.66
N GLU A 117 -17.01 -15.25 -5.24
CA GLU A 117 -17.45 -15.25 -3.84
C GLU A 117 -16.33 -15.73 -2.90
N PHE A 118 -15.64 -16.82 -3.27
CA PHE A 118 -14.48 -17.32 -2.55
C PHE A 118 -13.35 -16.28 -2.46
N LEU A 119 -13.01 -15.59 -3.56
CA LEU A 119 -11.99 -14.54 -3.56
C LEU A 119 -12.39 -13.35 -2.67
N VAL A 120 -13.67 -13.00 -2.66
CA VAL A 120 -14.18 -11.92 -1.81
C VAL A 120 -14.07 -12.30 -0.34
N ASP A 121 -14.45 -13.53 0.01
CA ASP A 121 -14.47 -13.99 1.40
C ASP A 121 -13.08 -14.29 1.98
N SER A 122 -12.17 -14.84 1.17
CA SER A 122 -10.81 -15.18 1.60
C SER A 122 -9.84 -14.00 1.45
N LEU A 123 -9.66 -13.52 0.22
CA LEU A 123 -8.65 -12.53 -0.13
C LEU A 123 -9.13 -11.09 0.16
N PHE A 124 -10.25 -10.66 -0.42
CA PHE A 124 -10.64 -9.26 -0.33
C PHE A 124 -11.17 -8.87 1.04
N ARG A 125 -11.73 -9.79 1.82
CA ARG A 125 -12.10 -9.55 3.23
C ARG A 125 -10.92 -9.02 4.05
N HIS A 126 -9.71 -9.50 3.76
CA HIS A 126 -8.49 -9.17 4.49
C HIS A 126 -7.48 -8.36 3.66
N TRP A 127 -7.93 -7.68 2.61
CA TRP A 127 -7.06 -6.98 1.65
C TRP A 127 -6.06 -5.99 2.29
N ARG A 128 -6.46 -5.26 3.34
CA ARG A 128 -5.59 -4.30 4.04
C ARG A 128 -4.40 -4.99 4.71
N LEU A 129 -4.61 -6.19 5.24
CA LEU A 129 -3.56 -6.98 5.88
C LEU A 129 -2.55 -7.45 4.84
N TYR A 130 -3.03 -7.99 3.72
CA TYR A 130 -2.16 -8.43 2.62
C TYR A 130 -1.37 -7.26 2.03
N LYS A 131 -2.03 -6.11 1.84
CA LYS A 131 -1.38 -4.88 1.38
C LYS A 131 -0.29 -4.42 2.34
N PHE A 132 -0.53 -4.48 3.66
CA PHE A 132 0.48 -4.12 4.65
C PHE A 132 1.66 -5.11 4.69
N ALA A 133 1.40 -6.41 4.54
CA ALA A 133 2.43 -7.45 4.63
C ALA A 133 3.30 -7.53 3.37
N LEU A 134 2.73 -7.28 2.19
CA LEU A 134 3.38 -7.55 0.91
C LEU A 134 3.79 -6.29 0.13
N ALA A 135 3.14 -5.14 0.35
CA ALA A 135 3.45 -3.95 -0.42
C ALA A 135 4.87 -3.44 -0.10
N PRO A 136 5.60 -2.92 -1.10
CA PRO A 136 6.88 -2.30 -0.85
C PRO A 136 6.73 -1.12 0.12
N THR A 137 7.69 -0.98 1.04
CA THR A 137 7.68 0.10 2.03
C THR A 137 7.72 1.46 1.33
N ALA A 138 6.57 2.14 1.28
CA ALA A 138 6.48 3.48 0.74
C ALA A 138 7.06 4.49 1.73
N ARG A 139 8.18 5.12 1.36
CA ARG A 139 8.70 6.29 2.07
C ARG A 139 8.00 7.53 1.52
N LEU A 140 7.08 8.09 2.31
CA LEU A 140 6.52 9.41 1.99
C LEU A 140 7.61 10.47 2.16
N VAL A 141 7.92 11.20 1.10
CA VAL A 141 8.79 12.38 1.15
C VAL A 141 7.88 13.61 1.11
N PRO A 142 7.67 14.31 2.25
CA PRO A 142 6.86 15.51 2.24
C PRO A 142 7.55 16.58 1.39
N GLN A 143 6.81 17.13 0.43
CA GLN A 143 7.23 18.34 -0.29
C GLN A 143 6.54 19.53 0.38
N LEU A 144 7.33 20.35 1.07
CA LEU A 144 6.86 21.59 1.67
C LEU A 144 6.94 22.67 0.61
N ILE A 145 5.78 23.04 0.06
CA ILE A 145 5.63 24.21 -0.79
C ILE A 145 5.29 25.36 0.14
N TYR A 146 6.26 26.22 0.41
CA TYR A 146 6.01 27.46 1.13
C TYR A 146 5.40 28.46 0.16
N ASP A 147 4.23 28.99 0.51
CA ASP A 147 3.71 30.19 -0.11
C ASP A 147 4.65 31.32 0.32
N THR A 148 5.61 31.67 -0.53
CA THR A 148 6.30 32.96 -0.41
C THR A 148 5.29 34.04 -0.75
N LYS A 149 4.33 34.25 0.16
CA LYS A 149 3.72 35.55 0.26
C LYS A 149 4.87 36.45 0.65
N ASP A 150 5.30 37.27 -0.29
CA ASP A 150 6.09 38.44 -0.02
C ASP A 150 5.26 39.27 0.96
N TYR A 151 5.42 38.98 2.26
CA TYR A 151 5.11 39.98 3.24
C TYR A 151 6.10 41.08 2.92
N ASP A 152 5.61 42.15 2.30
CA ASP A 152 6.23 43.46 2.44
C ASP A 152 6.58 43.53 3.92
N SER A 153 7.86 43.57 4.21
CA SER A 153 8.35 43.75 5.56
C SER A 153 7.94 45.16 5.91
N GLU A 154 6.70 45.32 6.38
CA GLU A 154 6.38 46.39 7.29
C GLU A 154 7.44 46.23 8.38
N ILE A 155 8.35 47.19 8.39
CA ILE A 155 9.28 47.38 9.48
C ILE A 155 8.38 47.52 10.70
N VAL A 156 8.15 46.41 11.38
CA VAL A 156 7.56 46.44 12.70
C VAL A 156 8.57 47.24 13.48
N ASP A 157 8.18 48.44 13.91
CA ASP A 157 8.90 49.25 14.89
C ASP A 157 8.99 48.41 16.17
N LEU A 158 9.95 47.48 16.17
CA LEU A 158 10.35 46.73 17.33
C LEU A 158 10.83 47.79 18.31
N LYS A 159 10.06 47.94 19.40
CA LYS A 159 10.44 48.78 20.53
C LYS A 159 11.92 48.50 20.83
N PRO A 160 12.80 49.52 20.77
CA PRO A 160 14.24 49.29 20.76
C PRO A 160 14.62 48.48 21.98
N SER A 161 15.33 47.37 21.75
CA SER A 161 15.89 46.57 22.82
C SER A 161 16.90 47.44 23.58
N GLY A 162 17.13 47.16 24.87
CA GLY A 162 18.03 47.96 25.71
C GLY A 162 19.45 48.11 25.14
N SER A 163 19.89 47.18 24.29
CA SER A 163 21.15 47.25 23.54
C SER A 163 21.16 48.34 22.45
N ASP A 164 20.01 48.58 21.80
CA ASP A 164 19.89 49.54 20.69
C ASP A 164 19.90 50.98 21.20
N LEU A 165 19.38 51.20 22.41
CA LEU A 165 19.51 52.48 23.11
C LEU A 165 20.97 52.78 23.43
N LEU A 166 21.73 51.79 23.93
CA LEU A 166 23.16 51.94 24.19
C LEU A 166 23.94 52.30 22.92
N TYR A 167 23.62 51.68 21.79
CA TYR A 167 24.24 52.00 20.50
C TYR A 167 23.91 53.42 20.04
N SER A 168 22.65 53.86 20.16
CA SER A 168 22.24 55.23 19.81
C SER A 168 22.88 56.29 20.71
N ILE A 169 23.00 56.02 22.02
CA ILE A 169 23.64 56.92 22.99
C ILE A 169 25.13 57.02 22.69
N LEU A 170 25.81 55.89 22.44
CA LEU A 170 27.23 55.89 22.10
C LEU A 170 27.49 56.60 20.77
N LYS A 171 26.62 56.40 19.77
CA LYS A 171 26.74 57.09 18.48
C LYS A 171 26.61 58.61 18.65
N TYR A 172 25.60 59.07 19.39
CA TYR A 172 25.40 60.50 19.63
C TYR A 172 26.56 61.13 20.42
N ALA A 173 27.07 60.45 21.45
CA ALA A 173 28.22 60.92 22.22
C ALA A 173 29.50 61.01 21.37
N LEU A 174 29.66 60.10 20.41
CA LEU A 174 30.82 60.08 19.51
C LEU A 174 30.71 61.18 18.45
N GLU A 175 29.50 61.47 17.95
CA GLU A 175 29.24 62.60 17.05
C GLU A 175 29.51 63.95 17.74
N ASP A 176 29.10 64.11 19.00
CA ASP A 176 29.36 65.32 19.81
C ASP A 176 30.87 65.54 20.05
N GLN A 177 31.62 64.47 20.34
CA GLN A 177 33.08 64.53 20.44
C GLN A 177 33.74 64.96 19.12
N ILE A 178 33.25 64.45 17.98
CA ILE A 178 33.77 64.82 16.66
C ILE A 178 33.47 66.30 16.35
N GLU A 179 32.31 66.82 16.76
CA GLU A 179 31.98 68.24 16.59
C GLU A 179 32.87 69.15 17.46
N VAL A 180 33.12 68.78 18.72
CA VAL A 180 34.05 69.51 19.59
C VAL A 180 35.47 69.53 19.00
N ILE A 181 35.98 68.39 18.51
CA ILE A 181 37.30 68.30 17.87
C ILE A 181 37.35 69.15 16.58
N LYS A 182 36.26 69.23 15.81
CA LYS A 182 36.20 70.08 14.62
C LYS A 182 36.19 71.58 14.97
N GLN A 183 35.54 71.96 16.07
CA GLN A 183 35.54 73.36 16.54
C GLN A 183 36.91 73.79 17.08
N GLU A 184 37.61 72.93 17.82
CA GLU A 184 38.98 73.23 18.29
C GLU A 184 39.98 73.40 17.12
N ASN A 185 39.82 72.61 16.05
CA ASN A 185 40.65 72.72 14.85
C ASN A 185 40.32 73.92 13.95
N GLN A 186 39.20 74.61 14.16
CA GLN A 186 38.84 75.86 13.44
C GLN A 186 39.31 77.13 14.16
N ILE A 187 39.79 77.03 15.40
CA ILE A 187 40.24 78.17 16.21
C ILE A 187 41.78 78.33 16.18
N SER A 188 42.50 77.40 15.53
CA SER A 188 43.98 77.39 15.44
C SER A 188 44.54 77.74 14.06
N ASP A 189 43.94 78.72 13.36
CA ASP A 189 44.54 79.45 12.22
C ASP A 189 44.62 80.96 12.54
#